data_AF-A0A6N7YYN5-F1
#
_entry.id   AF-A0A6N7YYN5-F1
#
_cell.length_a   1.000
_cell.length_b   1.000
_cell.length_c   1.000
_cell.angle_alpha   90.00
_cell.angle_beta   90.00
_cell.angle_gamma   90.00
#
_symmetry.space_group_name_H-M   'P 1'
#
loop_
_entity.id
_entity.type
_entity.pdbx_description
1 polymer ?
#
loop_
_entity_poly.entity_id
_entity_poly.type
_entity_poly.pdbx_seq_one_letter_code
_entity_poly.pdbx_strand_id
1 'polypeptide(L)'
;MDLSMHAQARLAVAAAAQDLSDRARSLVTVHPDDTRELVELAHQLVQQAEEIQLLAVTAAREAGVSWQDVGQQLGDVTKQSAHARFASGVEEVRERIIFPGREGSAGSPGWWACPDGLEDPKRTLRRLDAWSARHRERTDPKRDEAPVSAGIHAINDTHPGISGIALVTDLAKRLVDRQLPDGVTEEDARVLLAQAKVRTYDRIAATTSGLRADEARTLAQHARNELAHLERA
;
A
#
# COMPACT_ATOMS: atom_id res chain seq x y z
N MET A 1 14.02 0.88 -0.29
CA MET A 1 13.47 1.73 0.80
C MET A 1 12.23 0.97 1.14
N ASP A 2 12.24 0.36 2.31
CA ASP A 2 11.29 -0.70 2.62
C ASP A 2 10.19 -0.09 3.47
N LEU A 3 9.11 0.25 2.78
CA LEU A 3 7.91 0.82 3.39
C LEU A 3 7.09 -0.29 4.05
N SER A 4 6.55 -0.02 5.23
CA SER A 4 5.54 -0.87 5.87
C SER A 4 4.26 -0.95 5.01
N MET A 5 3.42 -1.96 5.22
CA MET A 5 2.15 -2.09 4.50
C MET A 5 1.25 -0.86 4.69
N HIS A 6 1.22 -0.32 5.91
CA HIS A 6 0.54 0.93 6.21
C HIS A 6 1.11 2.11 5.41
N ALA A 7 2.43 2.25 5.33
CA ALA A 7 3.08 3.30 4.54
C ALA A 7 2.84 3.14 3.03
N GLN A 8 2.86 1.91 2.52
CA GLN A 8 2.55 1.62 1.11
C GLN A 8 1.08 1.96 0.78
N ALA A 9 0.12 1.54 1.61
CA ALA A 9 -1.28 1.90 1.42
C ALA A 9 -1.49 3.42 1.39
N ARG A 10 -0.80 4.17 2.27
CA ARG A 10 -0.85 5.65 2.24
C ARG A 10 -0.20 6.27 1.01
N LEU A 11 0.88 5.67 0.51
CA LEU A 11 1.50 6.13 -0.73
C LEU A 11 0.58 5.91 -1.92
N ALA A 12 -0.10 4.76 -1.99
CA ALA A 12 -1.13 4.49 -3.01
C ALA A 12 -2.29 5.49 -2.92
N VAL A 13 -2.78 5.81 -1.71
CA VAL A 13 -3.78 6.88 -1.53
C VAL A 13 -3.28 8.21 -2.11
N ALA A 14 -2.04 8.60 -1.82
CA ALA A 14 -1.48 9.86 -2.30
C ALA A 14 -1.29 9.88 -3.82
N ALA A 15 -0.89 8.76 -4.42
CA ALA A 15 -0.78 8.61 -5.87
C ALA A 15 -2.16 8.71 -6.54
N ALA A 16 -3.15 7.94 -6.08
CA ALA A 16 -4.51 8.00 -6.61
C ALA A 16 -5.15 9.39 -6.44
N ALA A 17 -4.92 10.05 -5.31
CA ALA A 17 -5.39 11.42 -5.07
C ALA A 17 -4.75 12.45 -6.00
N GLN A 18 -3.46 12.29 -6.35
CA GLN A 18 -2.79 13.13 -7.33
C GLN A 18 -3.47 12.99 -8.70
N ASP A 19 -3.72 11.76 -9.15
CA ASP A 19 -4.31 11.49 -10.45
C ASP A 19 -5.78 11.95 -10.52
N LEU A 20 -6.55 11.77 -9.45
CA LEU A 20 -7.89 12.36 -9.31
C LEU A 20 -7.82 13.89 -9.39
N SER A 21 -6.88 14.53 -8.70
CA SER A 21 -6.74 15.99 -8.70
C SER A 21 -6.37 16.52 -10.09
N ASP A 22 -5.44 15.85 -10.78
CA ASP A 22 -5.02 16.24 -12.14
C ASP A 22 -6.19 16.09 -13.13
N ARG A 23 -7.02 15.04 -13.00
CA ARG A 23 -8.23 14.83 -13.82
C ARG A 23 -9.35 15.80 -13.46
N ALA A 24 -9.59 16.08 -12.17
CA ALA A 24 -10.61 17.03 -11.75
C ALA A 24 -10.28 18.45 -12.26
N ARG A 25 -8.98 18.81 -12.28
CA ARG A 25 -8.53 20.08 -12.86
C ARG A 25 -8.82 20.18 -14.36
N SER A 26 -8.79 19.09 -15.13
CA SER A 26 -9.09 19.15 -16.57
C SER A 26 -10.55 19.48 -16.86
N LEU A 27 -11.46 19.32 -15.90
CA LEU A 27 -12.86 19.75 -16.02
C LEU A 27 -13.06 21.26 -15.81
N VAL A 28 -12.08 21.95 -15.23
CA VAL A 28 -12.16 23.41 -15.02
C VAL A 28 -12.04 24.16 -16.35
N THR A 29 -11.31 23.59 -17.31
CA THR A 29 -11.20 24.14 -18.67
C THR A 29 -12.42 23.74 -19.49
N VAL A 30 -13.23 24.74 -19.86
CA VAL A 30 -14.40 24.52 -20.71
C VAL A 30 -13.95 24.47 -22.17
N HIS A 31 -13.95 23.28 -22.75
CA HIS A 31 -13.77 23.09 -24.19
C HIS A 31 -15.12 23.18 -24.91
N PRO A 32 -15.18 23.80 -26.11
CA PRO A 32 -16.45 24.03 -26.81
C PRO A 32 -17.09 22.76 -27.41
N ASP A 33 -16.38 21.62 -27.39
CA ASP A 33 -16.75 20.40 -28.11
C ASP A 33 -17.12 19.22 -27.18
N ASP A 34 -18.00 18.36 -27.69
CA ASP A 34 -18.57 17.10 -27.16
C ASP A 34 -18.88 16.99 -25.65
N THR A 35 -20.09 17.41 -25.27
CA THR A 35 -20.65 17.21 -23.92
C THR A 35 -20.70 15.75 -23.44
N ARG A 36 -20.57 14.74 -24.31
CA ARG A 36 -20.52 13.33 -23.90
C ARG A 36 -19.22 13.00 -23.15
N GLU A 37 -18.12 13.67 -23.50
CA GLU A 37 -16.83 13.53 -22.81
C GLU A 37 -16.94 13.99 -21.35
N LEU A 38 -17.78 15.01 -21.06
CA LEU A 38 -18.03 15.47 -19.69
C LEU A 38 -18.69 14.40 -18.82
N VAL A 39 -19.64 13.64 -19.38
CA VAL A 39 -20.32 12.56 -18.65
C VAL A 39 -19.33 11.44 -18.34
N GLU A 40 -18.50 11.06 -19.31
CA GLU A 40 -17.46 10.04 -19.12
C GLU A 40 -16.43 10.48 -18.08
N LEU A 41 -15.89 11.70 -18.17
CA LEU A 41 -14.93 12.23 -17.22
C LEU A 41 -15.53 12.32 -15.80
N ALA A 42 -16.77 12.79 -15.66
CA ALA A 42 -17.45 12.84 -14.36
C ALA A 42 -17.62 11.44 -13.75
N HIS A 43 -17.98 10.44 -14.56
CA HIS A 43 -18.07 9.06 -14.12
C HIS A 43 -16.70 8.51 -13.67
N GLN A 44 -15.64 8.76 -14.43
CA GLN A 44 -14.28 8.37 -14.08
C GLN A 44 -13.82 9.00 -12.75
N LEU A 45 -14.15 10.27 -12.48
CA LEU A 45 -13.84 10.90 -11.20
C LEU A 45 -14.54 10.22 -10.01
N VAL A 46 -15.78 9.78 -10.18
CA VAL A 46 -16.49 9.02 -9.15
C VAL A 46 -15.79 7.68 -8.89
N GLN A 47 -15.43 6.95 -9.95
CA GLN A 47 -14.70 5.68 -9.81
C GLN A 47 -13.35 5.86 -9.11
N GLN A 48 -12.58 6.88 -9.48
CA GLN A 48 -11.31 7.20 -8.82
C GLN A 48 -11.50 7.62 -7.35
N ALA A 49 -12.56 8.36 -7.03
CA ALA A 49 -12.87 8.72 -5.65
C ALA A 49 -13.26 7.50 -4.80
N GLU A 50 -13.99 6.54 -5.36
CA GLU A 50 -14.32 5.26 -4.72
C GLU A 50 -13.06 4.42 -4.47
N GLU A 51 -12.14 4.38 -5.43
CA GLU A 51 -10.83 3.71 -5.26
C GLU A 51 -10.00 4.36 -4.15
N ILE A 52 -9.90 5.69 -4.12
CA ILE A 52 -9.21 6.42 -3.04
C ILE A 52 -9.84 6.11 -1.68
N GLN A 53 -11.18 6.04 -1.61
CA GLN A 53 -11.87 5.67 -0.38
C GLN A 53 -11.47 4.25 0.06
N LEU A 54 -11.43 3.28 -0.85
CA LEU A 54 -11.01 1.93 -0.54
C LEU A 54 -9.55 1.89 -0.04
N LEU A 55 -8.62 2.54 -0.75
CA LEU A 55 -7.21 2.64 -0.36
C LEU A 55 -7.04 3.32 1.01
N ALA A 56 -7.83 4.35 1.29
CA ALA A 56 -7.80 5.06 2.58
C ALA A 56 -8.31 4.19 3.73
N VAL A 57 -9.39 3.43 3.50
CA VAL A 57 -9.89 2.44 4.48
C VAL A 57 -8.84 1.35 4.71
N THR A 58 -8.19 0.84 3.65
CA THR A 58 -7.08 -0.12 3.79
C THR A 58 -5.96 0.48 4.64
N ALA A 59 -5.50 1.70 4.34
CA ALA A 59 -4.47 2.36 5.11
C ALA A 59 -4.87 2.52 6.59
N ALA A 60 -6.12 2.88 6.89
CA ALA A 60 -6.62 2.97 8.26
C ALA A 60 -6.64 1.60 8.97
N ARG A 61 -7.08 0.55 8.28
CA ARG A 61 -7.10 -0.82 8.82
C ARG A 61 -5.68 -1.33 9.12
N GLU A 62 -4.72 -1.02 8.26
CA GLU A 62 -3.29 -1.31 8.48
C GLU A 62 -2.69 -0.52 9.64
N ALA A 63 -3.29 0.62 10.00
CA ALA A 63 -2.94 1.37 11.22
C ALA A 63 -3.63 0.81 12.49
N GLY A 64 -4.45 -0.24 12.37
CA GLY A 64 -5.20 -0.83 13.47
C GLY A 64 -6.55 -0.16 13.78
N VAL A 65 -7.01 0.79 12.96
CA VAL A 65 -8.32 1.46 13.15
C VAL A 65 -9.45 0.45 13.06
N SER A 66 -10.38 0.44 14.01
CA SER A 66 -11.44 -0.57 14.03
C SER A 66 -12.52 -0.32 12.96
N TRP A 67 -13.26 -1.36 12.57
CA TRP A 67 -14.40 -1.22 11.65
C TRP A 67 -15.51 -0.31 12.21
N GLN A 68 -15.63 -0.21 13.52
CA GLN A 68 -16.56 0.72 14.16
C GLN A 68 -16.12 2.16 13.93
N ASP A 69 -14.83 2.47 14.14
CA ASP A 69 -14.29 3.81 13.91
C ASP A 69 -14.34 4.20 12.43
N VAL A 70 -14.04 3.26 11.53
CA VAL A 70 -14.22 3.46 10.08
C VAL A 70 -15.68 3.84 9.77
N GLY A 71 -16.65 3.09 10.32
CA GLY A 71 -18.06 3.38 10.11
C GLY A 71 -18.48 4.76 10.64
N GLN A 72 -17.97 5.13 11.82
CA GLN A 72 -18.19 6.46 12.41
C GLN A 72 -17.68 7.58 11.49
N GLN A 73 -16.46 7.43 10.95
CA GLN A 73 -15.86 8.44 10.05
C GLN A 73 -16.57 8.54 8.69
N LEU A 74 -17.31 7.51 8.27
CA LEU A 74 -18.05 7.49 7.00
C LEU A 74 -19.50 7.98 7.12
N GLY A 75 -19.83 8.71 8.18
CA GLY A 75 -21.18 9.21 8.44
C GLY A 75 -22.00 8.29 9.35
N ASP A 76 -21.37 7.82 10.43
CA ASP A 76 -22.03 7.03 11.48
C ASP A 76 -22.70 5.72 11.01
N VAL A 77 -22.10 5.05 10.02
CA VAL A 77 -22.56 3.72 9.62
C VAL A 77 -22.12 2.66 10.64
N THR A 78 -22.91 1.60 10.77
CA THR A 78 -22.60 0.52 11.72
C THR A 78 -21.31 -0.21 11.37
N LYS A 79 -20.67 -0.82 12.38
CA LYS A 79 -19.52 -1.72 12.20
C LYS A 79 -19.79 -2.80 11.15
N GLN A 80 -20.97 -3.42 11.20
CA GLN A 80 -21.38 -4.49 10.29
C GLN A 80 -21.49 -3.98 8.86
N SER A 81 -22.09 -2.80 8.66
CA SER A 81 -22.21 -2.17 7.34
C SER A 81 -20.85 -1.81 6.75
N ALA A 82 -19.96 -1.21 7.56
CA ALA A 82 -18.60 -0.88 7.13
C ALA A 82 -17.80 -2.15 6.77
N HIS A 83 -17.87 -3.19 7.61
CA HIS A 83 -17.23 -4.47 7.33
C HIS A 83 -17.76 -5.11 6.04
N ALA A 84 -19.09 -5.21 5.89
CA ALA A 84 -19.70 -5.80 4.70
C ALA A 84 -19.33 -5.06 3.42
N ARG A 85 -19.19 -3.73 3.48
CA ARG A 85 -18.84 -2.90 2.33
C ARG A 85 -17.36 -3.02 1.94
N PHE A 86 -16.44 -3.03 2.91
CA PHE A 86 -15.02 -2.83 2.62
C PHE A 86 -14.12 -4.04 2.87
N ALA A 87 -14.53 -5.04 3.66
CA ALA A 87 -13.62 -6.10 4.09
C ALA A 87 -12.99 -6.87 2.92
N SER A 88 -13.80 -7.22 1.90
CA SER A 88 -13.29 -7.92 0.72
C SER A 88 -12.32 -7.07 -0.09
N GLY A 89 -12.66 -5.81 -0.35
CA GLY A 89 -11.78 -4.90 -1.10
C GLY A 89 -10.51 -4.57 -0.35
N VAL A 90 -10.56 -4.44 0.98
CA VAL A 90 -9.36 -4.25 1.81
C VAL A 90 -8.44 -5.45 1.69
N GLU A 91 -8.97 -6.68 1.77
CA GLU A 91 -8.14 -7.86 1.60
C GLU A 91 -7.55 -7.95 0.19
N GLU A 92 -8.33 -7.63 -0.84
CA GLU A 92 -7.84 -7.60 -2.21
C GLU A 92 -6.70 -6.58 -2.40
N VAL A 93 -6.82 -5.37 -1.85
CA VAL A 93 -5.75 -4.37 -1.88
C VAL A 93 -4.52 -4.86 -1.12
N ARG A 94 -4.69 -5.50 0.04
CA ARG A 94 -3.55 -6.09 0.79
C ARG A 94 -2.83 -7.13 -0.04
N GLU A 95 -3.56 -8.02 -0.71
CA GLU A 95 -2.98 -9.02 -1.61
C GLU A 95 -2.22 -8.37 -2.77
N ARG A 96 -2.77 -7.31 -3.36
CA ARG A 96 -2.12 -6.53 -4.43
C ARG A 96 -0.81 -5.87 -3.97
N ILE A 97 -0.75 -5.44 -2.71
CA ILE A 97 0.45 -4.86 -2.10
C ILE A 97 1.50 -5.95 -1.80
N ILE A 98 1.07 -7.09 -1.26
CA ILE A 98 1.97 -8.19 -0.88
C ILE A 98 2.51 -8.93 -2.10
N PHE A 99 1.67 -9.12 -3.13
CA PHE A 99 1.96 -9.85 -4.36
C PHE A 99 1.77 -8.93 -5.59
N PRO A 100 2.63 -7.91 -5.78
CA PRO A 100 2.46 -6.92 -6.85
C PRO A 100 2.59 -7.52 -8.27
N GLY A 101 3.26 -8.67 -8.40
CA GLY A 101 3.42 -9.39 -9.67
C GLY A 101 2.31 -10.38 -10.00
N ARG A 102 1.27 -10.52 -9.16
CA ARG A 102 0.17 -11.45 -9.44
C ARG A 102 -0.64 -10.96 -10.66
N GLU A 103 -1.10 -11.91 -11.46
CA GLU A 103 -2.13 -11.62 -12.46
C GLU A 103 -3.41 -11.17 -11.75
N GLY A 104 -4.14 -10.22 -12.34
CA GLY A 104 -5.43 -9.79 -11.82
C GLY A 104 -6.43 -10.96 -11.77
N SER A 105 -7.41 -10.88 -10.88
CA SER A 105 -8.51 -11.87 -10.86
C SER A 105 -9.28 -11.84 -12.18
N ALA A 106 -9.84 -12.99 -12.59
CA ALA A 106 -10.62 -13.12 -13.81
C ALA A 106 -11.76 -12.09 -13.84
N GLY A 107 -11.67 -11.11 -14.76
CA GLY A 107 -12.61 -9.99 -14.88
C GLY A 107 -11.98 -8.60 -14.67
N SER A 108 -10.78 -8.52 -14.08
CA SER A 108 -9.94 -7.33 -14.19
C SER A 108 -9.16 -7.38 -15.51
N PRO A 109 -9.05 -6.27 -16.26
CA PRO A 109 -8.07 -6.18 -17.36
C PRO A 109 -6.72 -6.60 -16.78
N GLY A 110 -6.00 -7.52 -17.44
CA GLY A 110 -4.74 -8.13 -17.00
C GLY A 110 -3.54 -7.17 -16.93
N TRP A 111 -3.78 -5.97 -16.42
CA TRP A 111 -2.80 -4.96 -16.05
C TRP A 111 -2.43 -5.22 -14.58
N TRP A 112 -1.14 -5.14 -14.29
CA TRP A 112 -0.50 -5.37 -13.01
C TRP A 112 -1.43 -5.14 -11.81
N ALA A 113 -1.56 -6.14 -10.94
CA ALA A 113 -2.41 -6.04 -9.77
C ALA A 113 -1.89 -5.00 -8.76
N CYS A 114 -0.64 -4.53 -8.90
CA CYS A 114 -0.03 -3.51 -8.06
C CYS A 114 -0.86 -2.20 -8.06
N PRO A 115 -1.20 -1.63 -6.90
CA PRO A 115 -1.84 -0.32 -6.84
C PRO A 115 -0.90 0.76 -7.39
N ASP A 116 -1.49 1.76 -8.07
CA ASP A 116 -0.75 2.85 -8.68
C ASP A 116 0.22 3.52 -7.69
N GLY A 117 1.45 3.73 -8.15
CA GLY A 117 2.50 4.41 -7.40
C GLY A 117 3.34 3.50 -6.51
N LEU A 118 3.05 2.20 -6.45
CA LEU A 118 3.84 1.23 -5.69
C LEU A 118 4.87 0.46 -6.53
N GLU A 119 4.90 0.64 -7.85
CA GLU A 119 5.88 0.00 -8.75
C GLU A 119 7.31 0.50 -8.48
N ASP A 120 7.46 1.81 -8.25
CA ASP A 120 8.70 2.44 -7.79
C ASP A 120 8.36 3.48 -6.70
N PRO A 121 8.24 3.04 -5.43
CA PRO A 121 7.83 3.91 -4.34
C PRO A 121 8.74 5.12 -4.15
N LYS A 122 10.05 4.98 -4.40
CA LYS A 122 11.01 6.09 -4.28
C LYS A 122 10.79 7.15 -5.35
N ARG A 123 10.53 6.72 -6.59
CA ARG A 123 10.18 7.65 -7.67
C ARG A 123 8.82 8.29 -7.42
N THR A 124 7.83 7.54 -6.97
CA THR A 124 6.50 8.05 -6.63
C THR A 124 6.57 9.11 -5.54
N LEU A 125 7.28 8.87 -4.45
CA LEU A 125 7.49 9.85 -3.37
C LEU A 125 8.04 11.18 -3.89
N ARG A 126 9.13 11.13 -4.68
CA ARG A 126 9.72 12.34 -5.27
C ARG A 126 8.78 13.05 -6.23
N ARG A 127 8.05 12.29 -7.05
CA ARG A 127 7.03 12.83 -7.97
C ARG A 127 5.94 13.57 -7.20
N LEU A 128 5.45 12.98 -6.11
CA LEU A 128 4.39 13.52 -5.29
C LEU A 128 4.83 14.75 -4.47
N ASP A 129 6.05 14.76 -3.94
CA ASP A 129 6.61 15.97 -3.30
C ASP A 129 6.71 17.12 -4.31
N ALA A 130 7.24 16.85 -5.52
CA ALA A 130 7.32 17.84 -6.58
C ALA A 130 5.93 18.30 -7.07
N TRP A 131 4.96 17.39 -7.12
CA TRP A 131 3.57 17.73 -7.44
C TRP A 131 2.97 18.63 -6.36
N SER A 132 3.13 18.28 -5.08
CA SER A 132 2.61 19.05 -3.95
C SER A 132 3.23 20.45 -3.89
N ALA A 133 4.53 20.58 -4.14
CA ALA A 133 5.19 21.88 -4.19
C ALA A 133 4.68 22.78 -5.33
N ARG A 134 4.41 22.20 -6.52
CA ARG A 134 3.90 22.94 -7.69
C ARG A 134 2.45 23.41 -7.55
N HIS A 135 1.62 22.66 -6.83
CA HIS A 135 0.19 22.94 -6.69
C HIS A 135 -0.17 23.55 -5.34
N ARG A 136 0.83 24.06 -4.61
CA ARG A 136 0.63 24.69 -3.31
C ARG A 136 0.02 26.08 -3.48
N GLU A 137 -1.15 26.27 -2.90
CA GLU A 137 -1.82 27.56 -2.86
C GLU A 137 -1.44 28.36 -1.60
N ARG A 138 -1.59 29.69 -1.66
CA ARG A 138 -1.27 30.57 -0.52
C ARG A 138 -2.10 30.23 0.74
N THR A 139 -3.31 29.70 0.54
CA THR A 139 -4.23 29.31 1.61
C THR A 139 -3.92 27.96 2.23
N ASP A 140 -3.02 27.17 1.62
CA ASP A 140 -2.71 25.84 2.13
C ASP A 140 -1.93 25.92 3.45
N PRO A 141 -2.18 24.99 4.39
CA PRO A 141 -1.41 24.90 5.62
C PRO A 141 0.09 24.82 5.34
N LYS A 142 0.91 25.48 6.18
CA LYS A 142 2.35 25.32 6.10
C LYS A 142 2.74 23.88 6.43
N ARG A 143 3.30 23.18 5.45
CA ARG A 143 3.90 21.85 5.58
C ARG A 143 5.39 21.89 5.24
N ASP A 144 6.08 20.79 5.53
CA ASP A 144 7.48 20.56 5.16
C ASP A 144 7.72 20.73 3.65
N GLU A 145 8.98 20.93 3.27
CA GLU A 145 9.39 21.07 1.87
C GLU A 145 9.13 19.80 1.05
N ALA A 146 9.18 18.62 1.69
CA ALA A 146 8.88 17.31 1.11
C ALA A 146 7.73 16.64 1.90
N PRO A 147 6.50 17.16 1.80
CA PRO A 147 5.43 16.83 2.74
C PRO A 147 4.93 15.38 2.62
N VAL A 148 5.09 14.74 1.46
CA VAL A 148 4.68 13.35 1.26
C VAL A 148 5.75 12.42 1.79
N SER A 149 7.01 12.60 1.37
CA SER A 149 8.12 11.80 1.90
C SER A 149 8.26 11.91 3.42
N ALA A 150 8.21 13.13 3.97
CA ALA A 150 8.31 13.34 5.41
C ALA A 150 7.18 12.63 6.17
N GLY A 151 5.94 12.75 5.70
CA GLY A 151 4.79 12.06 6.30
C GLY A 151 4.89 10.54 6.24
N ILE A 152 5.33 9.99 5.11
CA ILE A 152 5.50 8.54 4.93
C ILE A 152 6.63 8.00 5.83
N HIS A 153 7.74 8.73 5.95
CA HIS A 153 8.86 8.35 6.82
C HIS A 153 8.47 8.35 8.29
N ALA A 154 7.84 9.42 8.78
CA ALA A 154 7.40 9.51 10.17
C ALA A 154 6.52 8.32 10.57
N ILE A 155 5.62 7.91 9.67
CA ILE A 155 4.73 6.77 9.87
C ILE A 155 5.49 5.44 9.86
N ASN A 156 6.40 5.27 8.90
CA ASN A 156 7.20 4.06 8.75
C ASN A 156 8.11 3.80 9.98
N ASP A 157 8.55 4.87 10.63
CA ASP A 157 9.50 4.81 11.75
C ASP A 157 8.82 4.60 13.11
N THR A 158 7.49 4.73 13.21
CA THR A 158 6.78 4.63 14.50
C THR A 158 6.77 3.20 15.07
N HIS A 159 6.76 2.15 14.22
CA HIS A 159 6.75 0.74 14.68
C HIS A 159 7.52 -0.21 13.74
N PRO A 160 8.87 -0.09 13.66
CA PRO A 160 9.67 -0.72 12.61
C PRO A 160 9.65 -2.26 12.60
N GLY A 161 9.51 -2.91 13.76
CA GLY A 161 9.56 -4.38 13.90
C GLY A 161 8.20 -5.09 13.87
N ILE A 162 7.13 -4.45 14.36
CA ILE A 162 5.82 -5.09 14.54
C ILE A 162 5.17 -5.39 13.18
N SER A 163 5.29 -4.47 12.21
CA SER A 163 4.72 -4.64 10.88
C SER A 163 5.43 -5.74 10.06
N GLY A 164 6.77 -5.85 10.19
CA GLY A 164 7.54 -6.88 9.49
C GLY A 164 7.25 -8.29 10.00
N ILE A 165 7.18 -8.46 11.33
CA ILE A 165 6.84 -9.75 11.94
C ILE A 165 5.43 -10.19 11.53
N ALA A 166 4.44 -9.28 11.56
CA ALA A 166 3.07 -9.59 11.17
C ALA A 166 2.99 -10.11 9.72
N LEU A 167 3.72 -9.48 8.79
CA LEU A 167 3.79 -9.95 7.39
C LEU A 167 4.46 -11.33 7.27
N VAL A 168 5.58 -11.56 7.97
CA VAL A 168 6.26 -12.86 7.99
C VAL A 168 5.33 -13.95 8.52
N THR A 169 4.61 -13.67 9.62
CA THR A 169 3.65 -14.61 10.20
C THR A 169 2.48 -14.88 9.26
N ASP A 170 1.92 -13.86 8.62
CA ASP A 170 0.81 -14.01 7.67
C ASP A 170 1.23 -14.86 6.45
N LEU A 171 2.36 -14.55 5.83
CA LEU A 171 2.89 -15.31 4.69
C LEU A 171 3.21 -16.77 5.06
N ALA A 172 3.85 -16.99 6.21
CA ALA A 172 4.14 -18.34 6.70
C ALA A 172 2.85 -19.14 6.93
N LYS A 173 1.82 -18.51 7.51
CA LYS A 173 0.53 -19.15 7.71
C LYS A 173 -0.15 -19.50 6.39
N ARG A 174 -0.21 -18.58 5.42
CA ARG A 174 -0.81 -18.84 4.09
C ARG A 174 -0.14 -20.00 3.37
N LEU A 175 1.19 -20.10 3.46
CA LEU A 175 1.95 -21.23 2.90
C LEU A 175 1.60 -22.56 3.58
N VAL A 176 1.51 -22.59 4.91
CA VAL A 176 1.12 -23.79 5.67
C VAL A 176 -0.31 -24.21 5.36
N ASP A 177 -1.24 -23.26 5.34
CA ASP A 177 -2.66 -23.50 5.11
C ASP A 177 -3.00 -23.71 3.63
N ARG A 178 -2.03 -23.51 2.72
CA ARG A 178 -2.20 -23.53 1.25
C ARG A 178 -3.29 -22.56 0.75
N GLN A 179 -3.33 -21.39 1.35
CA GLN A 179 -4.28 -20.31 1.05
C GLN A 179 -3.57 -19.16 0.34
N LEU A 180 -3.08 -19.42 -0.87
CA LEU A 180 -2.49 -18.37 -1.72
C LEU A 180 -3.56 -17.78 -2.65
N PRO A 181 -3.48 -16.46 -2.94
CA PRO A 181 -4.35 -15.85 -3.92
C PRO A 181 -4.17 -16.48 -5.32
N ASP A 182 -5.19 -16.35 -6.15
CA ASP A 182 -5.11 -16.77 -7.55
C ASP A 182 -3.93 -16.07 -8.26
N GLY A 183 -3.22 -16.82 -9.10
CA GLY A 183 -2.05 -16.32 -9.84
C GLY A 183 -0.75 -16.23 -9.02
N VAL A 184 -0.75 -16.62 -7.74
CA VAL A 184 0.46 -16.68 -6.91
C VAL A 184 0.91 -18.12 -6.76
N THR A 185 2.14 -18.43 -7.19
CA THR A 185 2.71 -19.76 -7.00
C THR A 185 3.24 -19.95 -5.57
N GLU A 186 3.34 -21.19 -5.11
CA GLU A 186 3.97 -21.50 -3.82
C GLU A 186 5.44 -21.04 -3.78
N GLU A 187 6.11 -21.11 -4.92
CA GLU A 187 7.50 -20.66 -5.09
C GLU A 187 7.62 -19.14 -4.90
N ASP A 188 6.78 -18.35 -5.58
CA ASP A 188 6.75 -16.90 -5.43
C ASP A 188 6.48 -16.49 -3.98
N ALA A 189 5.53 -17.16 -3.33
CA ALA A 189 5.19 -16.90 -1.94
C ALA A 189 6.34 -17.26 -0.98
N ARG A 190 7.12 -18.32 -1.26
CA ARG A 190 8.31 -18.69 -0.48
C ARG A 190 9.43 -17.67 -0.67
N VAL A 191 9.67 -17.20 -1.90
CA VAL A 191 10.64 -16.13 -2.19
C VAL A 191 10.26 -14.87 -1.41
N LEU A 192 8.99 -14.46 -1.47
CA LEU A 192 8.50 -13.29 -0.73
C LEU A 192 8.63 -13.46 0.79
N LEU A 193 8.31 -14.64 1.33
CA LEU A 193 8.50 -14.93 2.75
C LEU A 193 9.98 -14.82 3.15
N ALA A 194 10.89 -15.40 2.37
CA ALA A 194 12.33 -15.35 2.64
C ALA A 194 12.85 -13.90 2.61
N GLN A 195 12.45 -13.12 1.60
CA GLN A 195 12.77 -11.70 1.51
C GLN A 195 12.19 -10.90 2.70
N ALA A 196 10.93 -11.15 3.09
CA ALA A 196 10.30 -10.50 4.22
C ALA A 196 11.00 -10.84 5.55
N LYS A 197 11.43 -12.10 5.75
CA LYS A 197 12.25 -12.52 6.89
C LYS A 197 13.56 -11.74 6.93
N VAL A 198 14.32 -11.69 5.82
CA VAL A 198 15.60 -10.94 5.74
C VAL A 198 15.38 -9.48 6.15
N ARG A 199 14.45 -8.78 5.50
CA ARG A 199 14.16 -7.37 5.79
C ARG A 199 13.78 -7.12 7.25
N THR A 200 12.92 -7.98 7.79
CA THR A 200 12.43 -7.85 9.17
C THR A 200 13.54 -8.07 10.18
N TYR A 201 14.31 -9.15 10.04
CA TYR A 201 15.38 -9.48 10.98
C TYR A 201 16.57 -8.53 10.88
N ASP A 202 16.91 -8.04 9.69
CA ASP A 202 17.93 -6.99 9.52
C ASP A 202 17.53 -5.72 10.26
N ARG A 203 16.27 -5.33 10.16
CA ARG A 203 15.75 -4.14 10.85
C ARG A 203 15.74 -4.33 12.37
N ILE A 204 15.38 -5.51 12.87
CA ILE A 204 15.46 -5.84 14.31
C ILE A 204 16.91 -5.79 14.78
N ALA A 205 17.84 -6.37 14.02
CA ALA A 205 19.27 -6.35 14.33
C ALA A 205 19.86 -4.93 14.34
N ALA A 206 19.35 -4.03 13.50
CA ALA A 206 19.77 -2.64 13.44
C ALA A 206 19.20 -1.77 14.59
N THR A 207 18.06 -2.15 15.17
CA THR A 207 17.34 -1.36 16.18
C THR A 207 17.48 -1.91 17.61
N THR A 208 18.01 -3.11 17.77
CA THR A 208 18.23 -3.76 19.08
C THR A 208 19.72 -3.91 19.38
N SER A 209 20.05 -4.27 20.62
CA SER A 209 21.44 -4.47 21.07
C SER A 209 21.60 -5.77 21.87
N GLY A 210 22.86 -6.22 22.01
CA GLY A 210 23.21 -7.44 22.74
C GLY A 210 22.67 -8.71 22.09
N LEU A 211 22.30 -9.69 22.92
CA LEU A 211 21.89 -11.03 22.49
C LEU A 211 20.75 -11.02 21.44
N ARG A 212 19.76 -10.13 21.60
CA ARG A 212 18.64 -10.00 20.65
C ARG A 212 19.09 -9.58 19.26
N ALA A 213 20.10 -8.71 19.17
CA ALA A 213 20.64 -8.28 17.89
C ALA A 213 21.42 -9.43 17.22
N ASP A 214 22.16 -10.22 17.99
CA ASP A 214 22.92 -11.37 17.47
C ASP A 214 22.00 -12.50 16.99
N GLU A 215 20.92 -12.79 17.73
CA GLU A 215 19.87 -13.71 17.32
C GLU A 215 19.21 -13.25 16.01
N ALA A 216 18.84 -11.97 15.92
CA ALA A 216 18.24 -11.40 14.71
C ALA A 216 19.19 -11.47 13.50
N ARG A 217 20.49 -11.20 13.66
CA ARG A 217 21.48 -11.36 12.58
C ARG A 217 21.59 -12.81 12.11
N THR A 218 21.55 -13.76 13.05
CA THR A 218 21.60 -15.19 12.74
C THR A 218 20.36 -15.61 11.93
N LEU A 219 19.17 -15.17 12.34
CA LEU A 219 17.92 -15.41 11.63
C LEU A 219 17.90 -14.75 10.25
N ALA A 220 18.41 -13.52 10.12
CA ALA A 220 18.56 -12.85 8.84
C ALA A 220 19.50 -13.62 7.90
N GLN A 221 20.63 -14.12 8.41
CA GLN A 221 21.56 -14.90 7.60
C GLN A 221 20.96 -16.23 7.13
N HIS A 222 20.21 -16.92 7.99
CA HIS A 222 19.48 -18.12 7.60
C HIS A 222 18.47 -17.81 6.47
N ALA A 223 17.70 -16.73 6.61
CA ALA A 223 16.73 -16.32 5.59
C ALA A 223 17.40 -15.91 4.26
N ARG A 224 18.59 -15.31 4.28
CA ARG A 224 19.38 -15.03 3.05
C ARG A 224 19.84 -16.31 2.36
N ASN A 225 20.28 -17.29 3.13
CA ASN A 225 20.67 -18.58 2.57
C ASN A 225 19.46 -19.28 1.93
N GLU A 226 18.31 -19.28 2.61
CA GLU A 226 17.03 -19.77 2.09
C GLU A 226 16.66 -19.08 0.77
N LEU A 227 16.71 -17.73 0.74
CA LEU A 227 16.44 -16.95 -0.47
C LEU A 227 17.40 -17.30 -1.63
N ALA A 228 18.69 -17.37 -1.35
CA ALA A 228 19.70 -17.70 -2.37
C ALA A 228 19.55 -19.13 -2.92
N HIS A 229 18.94 -20.04 -2.17
CA HIS A 229 18.57 -21.37 -2.67
C HIS A 229 17.34 -21.32 -3.58
N LEU A 230 16.32 -20.54 -3.21
CA LEU A 230 15.10 -20.38 -4.00
C LEU A 230 15.37 -19.68 -5.33
N GLU A 231 16.21 -18.64 -5.36
CA GLU A 231 16.55 -17.90 -6.58
C GLU A 231 17.38 -18.70 -7.60
N ARG A 232 17.89 -19.89 -7.22
CA ARG A 232 18.68 -20.78 -8.09
C ARG A 232 17.91 -22.02 -8.55
N ALA A 233 16.76 -22.29 -7.94
CA ALA A 233 15.90 -23.41 -8.29
C ALA A 233 15.17 -23.11 -9.61
#